data_AF-A0A9D2VZD7-F1
#
_entry.id   AF-A0A9D2VZD7-F1
#
_cell.length_a   1.000
_cell.length_b   1.000
_cell.length_c   1.000
_cell.angle_alpha   90.00
_cell.angle_beta   90.00
_cell.angle_gamma   90.00
#
_symmetry.space_group_name_H-M   'P 1'
#
loop_
_entity.id
_entity.type
_entity.pdbx_description
1 polymer ?
#
loop_
_entity_poly.entity_id
_entity_poly.type
_entity_poly.pdbx_seq_one_letter_code
_entity_poly.pdbx_strand_id
1 'polypeptide(L)' 'MKNSFFKTKEGGLTIAFIIIMISFFLIQGGLAAGMNALAYLGFILVIVSMLYSPVKVFIIDRKK' A
#
# COMPACT_ATOMS: atom_id res chain seq x y z
N MET A 1 13.56 -24.48 -2.89
CA MET A 1 12.47 -23.70 -2.27
C MET A 1 12.07 -22.59 -3.24
N LYS A 2 10.84 -22.62 -3.75
CA LYS A 2 10.33 -21.57 -4.65
C LYS A 2 10.19 -20.30 -3.82
N ASN A 3 11.10 -19.34 -3.97
CA ASN A 3 10.97 -18.04 -3.34
C ASN A 3 9.71 -17.39 -3.91
N SER A 4 8.62 -17.46 -3.15
CA SER A 4 7.34 -16.88 -3.52
C SER A 4 7.53 -15.39 -3.78
N PHE A 5 6.97 -14.88 -4.88
CA PHE A 5 7.02 -13.46 -5.25
C PHE A 5 6.65 -12.53 -4.07
N PHE A 6 5.72 -12.99 -3.22
CA PHE A 6 5.29 -12.31 -1.99
C PHE A 6 6.35 -12.20 -0.89
N LYS A 7 7.44 -12.97 -0.96
CA LYS A 7 8.56 -12.94 0.01
C LYS A 7 9.74 -12.10 -0.45
N THR A 8 9.78 -11.67 -1.72
CA THR A 8 10.91 -10.85 -2.22
C THR A 8 10.73 -9.38 -1.89
N LYS A 9 11.82 -8.60 -1.90
CA LYS A 9 11.75 -7.14 -1.68
C LYS A 9 10.86 -6.48 -2.73
N GLU A 10 11.15 -6.79 -3.99
CA GLU A 10 10.48 -6.29 -5.19
C GLU A 10 8.99 -6.64 -5.21
N GLY A 11 8.61 -7.91 -5.00
CA GLY A 11 7.20 -8.32 -5.11
C GLY A 11 6.32 -7.70 -4.03
N GLY A 12 6.88 -7.46 -2.84
CA GLY A 12 6.22 -6.68 -1.80
C GLY A 12 5.96 -5.23 -2.19
N LEU A 13 6.94 -4.60 -2.86
CA LEU A 13 6.81 -3.22 -3.34
C LEU A 13 5.77 -3.13 -4.47
N THR A 14 5.71 -4.13 -5.36
CA THR A 14 4.69 -4.22 -6.41
C THR A 14 3.28 -4.27 -5.81
N ILE A 15 3.08 -5.04 -4.74
CA ILE A 15 1.78 -5.12 -4.06
C ILE A 15 1.40 -3.77 -3.44
N ALA A 16 2.33 -3.10 -2.77
CA ALA A 16 2.11 -1.75 -2.23
C ALA A 16 1.72 -0.76 -3.34
N PHE A 17 2.35 -0.85 -4.51
CA PHE A 17 1.99 -0.02 -5.67
C PHE A 17 0.57 -0.30 -6.18
N ILE A 18 0.17 -1.57 -6.30
CA ILE A 18 -1.19 -1.94 -6.72
C ILE A 18 -2.23 -1.39 -5.73
N ILE A 19 -1.97 -1.47 -4.43
CA ILE A 19 -2.85 -0.91 -3.40
C ILE A 19 -2.97 0.61 -3.54
N ILE A 20 -1.87 1.31 -3.83
CA ILE A 20 -1.89 2.76 -4.10
C ILE A 20 -2.78 3.07 -5.31
N MET A 21 -2.71 2.29 -6.40
CA MET A 21 -3.59 2.48 -7.57
C MET A 21 -5.06 2.34 -7.20
N ILE A 22 -5.44 1.28 -6.47
CA ILE A 22 -6.82 1.08 -5.99
C ILE A 22 -7.26 2.26 -5.10
N SER A 23 -6.36 2.73 -4.24
CA SER A 23 -6.62 3.83 -3.32
C SER A 23 -6.95 5.13 -4.06
N PHE A 24 -6.30 5.42 -5.18
CA PHE A 24 -6.63 6.58 -6.01
C PHE A 24 -8.05 6.51 -6.59
N PHE A 25 -8.51 5.33 -7.03
CA PHE A 25 -9.90 5.16 -7.47
C PHE A 25 -10.90 5.35 -6.32
N LEU A 26 -10.56 4.89 -5.10
CA LEU A 26 -11.40 5.11 -3.93
C LEU A 26 -11.48 6.60 -3.54
N ILE A 27 -10.37 7.33 -3.63
CA ILE A 27 -10.34 8.77 -3.38
C ILE A 27 -11.19 9.50 -4.41
N GLN A 28 -10.99 9.20 -5.69
CA GLN A 28 -11.74 9.82 -6.77
C GLN A 28 -13.24 9.51 -6.67
N GLY A 29 -13.60 8.25 -6.42
CA GLY A 29 -14.99 7.83 -6.24
C GLY A 29 -15.63 8.46 -5.00
N GLY A 30 -14.90 8.54 -3.88
CA GLY A 30 -15.36 9.20 -2.66
C GLY A 30 -15.62 10.69 -2.85
N LEU A 31 -14.71 11.37 -3.56
CA LEU A 31 -14.87 12.79 -3.87
C LEU A 31 -16.05 13.03 -4.84
N ALA A 32 -16.18 12.20 -5.88
CA ALA A 32 -17.27 12.31 -6.85
C ALA A 32 -18.65 12.04 -6.23
N ALA A 33 -18.73 11.14 -5.25
CA ALA A 33 -19.97 10.82 -4.53
C ALA A 33 -20.27 11.76 -3.34
N GLY A 34 -19.40 12.73 -3.03
CA GLY A 34 -19.51 13.55 -1.81
C GLY A 34 -19.32 12.76 -0.50
N MET A 35 -18.77 11.54 -0.59
CA MET A 35 -18.57 10.64 0.55
C MET A 35 -17.16 10.81 1.11
N ASN A 36 -17.00 11.77 2.04
CA ASN A 36 -15.72 12.04 2.70
C ASN A 36 -15.08 10.81 3.33
N ALA A 37 -15.89 9.90 3.90
CA ALA A 37 -15.40 8.67 4.50
C ALA A 37 -14.65 7.77 3.50
N LEU A 38 -15.13 7.66 2.26
CA LEU A 38 -14.51 6.82 1.23
C LEU A 38 -13.19 7.43 0.73
N ALA A 39 -13.13 8.77 0.63
CA ALA A 39 -11.91 9.48 0.31
C ALA A 39 -10.84 9.33 1.40
N TYR A 40 -11.22 9.45 2.68
CA TYR A 40 -10.32 9.21 3.80
C TYR A 40 -9.82 7.76 3.85
N LEU A 41 -10.68 6.79 3.52
CA LEU A 41 -10.31 5.38 3.47
C LEU A 41 -9.22 5.13 2.42
N GLY A 42 -9.40 5.66 1.21
CA GLY A 42 -8.37 5.60 0.17
C GLY A 42 -7.08 6.31 0.58
N PHE A 43 -7.17 7.46 1.24
CA PHE A 43 -5.99 8.18 1.72
C PHE A 43 -5.20 7.39 2.78
N ILE A 44 -5.88 6.75 3.73
CA ILE A 44 -5.23 5.90 4.75
C ILE A 44 -4.50 4.73 4.08
N LEU A 45 -5.10 4.11 3.07
CA LEU A 45 -4.48 3.00 2.32
C LEU A 45 -3.19 3.44 1.60
N VAL A 46 -3.14 4.68 1.07
CA VAL A 46 -1.90 5.25 0.52
C VAL A 46 -0.82 5.38 1.60
N ILE A 47 -1.15 5.93 2.76
CA ILE A 47 -0.19 6.11 3.87
C ILE A 47 0.39 4.75 4.30
N VAL A 48 -0.47 3.76 4.53
CA VAL A 48 -0.05 2.40 4.93
C VAL A 48 0.86 1.78 3.87
N SER A 49 0.55 1.98 2.59
CA SER A 49 1.35 1.45 1.48
C SER A 49 2.70 2.17 1.35
N MET A 50 2.76 3.48 1.57
CA MET A 50 4.02 4.23 1.61
C MET A 50 4.91 3.80 2.77
N LEU A 51 4.30 3.46 3.92
CA LEU A 51 5.02 2.95 5.08
C LEU A 51 5.56 1.52 4.88
N TYR A 52 5.05 0.76 3.91
CA TYR A 52 5.55 -0.59 3.63
C TYR A 52 7.07 -0.62 3.39
N SER A 53 7.58 0.29 2.56
CA SER A 53 9.01 0.35 2.21
C SER A 53 9.91 0.61 3.43
N PRO A 54 9.74 1.70 4.21
CA PRO A 54 10.57 1.96 5.37
C PRO A 54 10.38 0.91 6.48
N VAL A 55 9.17 0.41 6.72
CA VAL A 55 8.93 -0.64 7.72
C VAL A 55 9.67 -1.92 7.34
N LYS A 56 9.61 -2.33 6.08
CA LYS A 56 10.32 -3.53 5.62
C LYS A 56 11.84 -3.37 5.77
N VAL A 57 12.40 -2.24 5.33
CA VAL A 57 13.85 -2.01 5.34
C VAL A 57 14.38 -1.78 6.75
N PHE A 58 13.77 -0.88 7.53
CA PHE A 58 14.32 -0.43 8.80
C PHE A 58 13.91 -1.28 10.00
N ILE A 59 12.76 -1.97 9.93
CA ILE A 59 12.24 -2.76 11.05
C ILE A 59 12.39 -4.27 10.79
N ILE A 60 11.93 -4.76 9.64
CA ILE A 60 11.86 -6.21 9.37
C ILE A 60 13.24 -6.75 8.98
N ASP A 61 13.86 -6.18 7.96
CA ASP A 61 15.16 -6.64 7.44
C ASP A 61 16.31 -6.38 8.44
N ARG A 62 16.15 -5.44 9.36
CA ARG A 62 17.15 -5.12 10.39
C ARG A 62 17.09 -6.03 11.62
N LYS A 63 15.98 -6.76 11.80
CA LYS A 63 15.78 -7.76 12.88
C LYS A 63 16.07 -9.19 12.42
N LYS A 64 16.36 -9.39 11.13
CA LYS A 64 16.84 -10.64 10.55
C LYS A 64 18.35 -10.61 10.43
#